data_AF-A0A2Z5UZ10-F1
#
_entry.id   AF-A0A2Z5UZ10-F1
#
_cell.length_a   1.000
_cell.length_b   1.000
_cell.length_c   1.000
_cell.angle_alpha   90.00
_cell.angle_beta   90.00
_cell.angle_gamma   90.00
#
_symmetry.space_group_name_H-M   'P 1'
#
loop_
_entity.id
_entity.type
_entity.pdbx_description
1 polymer ?
#
loop_
_entity_poly.entity_id
_entity_poly.type
_entity_poly.pdbx_seq_one_letter_code
_entity_poly.pdbx_strand_id
1 'polypeptide(L)'
;MSVHQTIDRPVFPTETLARMAELYPAEAGLLHHHLPDHPLLSIEALARLGESLPASAVEYNPGDLPVGIRPEDIPANGLSIGHDVTP
;
A
#
# COMPACT_ATOMS: atom_id res chain seq x y z
N MET A 1 21.20 -8.83 -7.80
CA MET A 1 20.51 -7.72 -8.52
C MET A 1 19.30 -8.33 -9.20
N SER A 2 18.11 -8.19 -8.60
CA SER A 2 16.89 -8.77 -9.19
C SER A 2 16.41 -7.87 -10.32
N VAL A 3 16.34 -8.43 -11.52
CA VAL A 3 15.72 -7.83 -12.71
C VAL A 3 14.32 -7.36 -12.34
N HIS A 4 14.09 -6.05 -12.40
CA HIS A 4 12.75 -5.50 -12.26
C HIS A 4 11.96 -6.04 -13.45
N GLN A 5 10.96 -6.89 -13.20
CA GLN A 5 10.05 -7.34 -14.24
C GLN A 5 9.37 -6.09 -14.79
N THR A 6 9.46 -5.88 -16.10
CA THR A 6 8.86 -4.73 -16.75
C THR A 6 7.36 -4.93 -16.85
N ILE A 7 6.60 -3.87 -16.58
CA ILE A 7 5.17 -3.84 -16.85
C ILE A 7 5.02 -3.68 -18.36
N ASP A 8 4.91 -4.79 -19.08
CA ASP A 8 4.92 -4.81 -20.55
C ASP A 8 3.55 -4.48 -21.18
N ARG A 9 2.52 -4.24 -20.35
CA ARG A 9 1.17 -3.85 -20.78
C ARG A 9 0.66 -2.63 -20.01
N PRO A 10 -0.19 -1.78 -20.60
CA PRO A 10 -0.83 -0.69 -19.86
C PRO A 10 -1.63 -1.22 -18.66
N VAL A 11 -1.36 -0.70 -17.46
CA VAL A 11 -2.11 -1.04 -16.22
C VAL A 11 -3.51 -0.47 -16.26
N PHE A 12 -3.67 0.75 -16.77
CA PHE A 12 -4.97 1.37 -16.97
C PHE A 12 -5.30 1.33 -18.46
N PRO A 13 -6.36 0.60 -18.86
CA PRO A 13 -6.78 0.59 -20.25
C PRO A 13 -7.47 1.92 -20.60
N THR A 14 -7.64 2.17 -21.90
CA THR A 14 -8.12 3.46 -22.42
C THR A 14 -9.48 3.85 -21.87
N GLU A 15 -10.38 2.89 -21.69
CA GLU A 15 -11.70 3.10 -21.09
C GLU A 15 -11.62 3.64 -19.65
N THR A 16 -10.65 3.18 -18.86
CA THR A 16 -10.45 3.66 -17.49
C THR A 16 -9.91 5.08 -17.47
N LEU A 17 -9.01 5.41 -18.40
CA LEU A 17 -8.50 6.79 -18.54
C LEU A 17 -9.60 7.77 -18.97
N ALA A 18 -10.48 7.36 -19.89
CA ALA A 18 -11.65 8.14 -20.27
C ALA A 18 -12.59 8.34 -19.06
N ARG A 19 -12.84 7.27 -18.28
CA ARG A 19 -13.68 7.37 -17.09
C ARG A 19 -13.10 8.30 -16.03
N MET A 20 -11.78 8.30 -15.85
CA MET A 20 -11.10 9.23 -14.95
C MET A 20 -11.31 10.69 -15.40
N ALA A 21 -11.25 10.96 -16.70
CA ALA A 21 -11.48 12.31 -17.24
C ALA A 21 -12.92 12.81 -16.97
N GLU A 22 -13.91 11.92 -16.97
CA GLU A 22 -15.30 12.24 -16.63
C GLU A 22 -15.49 12.49 -15.12
N LEU A 23 -14.78 11.76 -14.28
CA LEU A 23 -14.88 11.87 -12.81
C LEU A 23 -14.11 13.08 -12.26
N TYR A 24 -13.06 13.50 -12.96
CA TYR A 24 -12.27 14.65 -12.56
C TYR A 24 -13.10 15.95 -12.65
N PRO A 25 -12.98 16.89 -11.69
CA PRO A 25 -12.04 16.89 -10.56
C PRO A 25 -12.55 16.28 -9.25
N ALA A 26 -13.85 16.04 -9.10
CA ALA A 26 -14.45 15.90 -7.76
C ALA A 26 -15.47 14.78 -7.62
N GLU A 27 -15.75 14.01 -8.66
CA GLU A 27 -16.69 12.90 -8.59
C GLU A 27 -16.00 11.60 -8.18
N ALA A 28 -16.58 10.89 -7.23
CA ALA A 28 -16.12 9.56 -6.83
C ALA A 28 -16.60 8.51 -7.84
N GLY A 29 -15.74 7.55 -8.17
CA GLY A 29 -16.11 6.45 -9.04
C GLY A 29 -15.07 5.34 -9.08
N LEU A 30 -15.48 4.19 -9.60
CA LEU A 30 -14.61 3.03 -9.76
C LEU A 30 -13.74 3.17 -11.02
N LEU A 31 -12.45 2.87 -10.86
CA LEU A 31 -11.48 2.78 -11.94
C LEU A 31 -10.92 1.36 -11.97
N HIS A 32 -11.14 0.64 -13.07
CA HIS A 32 -10.63 -0.71 -13.24
C HIS A 32 -9.20 -0.70 -13.76
N HIS A 33 -8.34 -1.52 -13.17
CA HIS A 33 -6.95 -1.69 -13.60
C HIS A 33 -6.64 -3.15 -13.91
N HIS A 34 -5.64 -3.37 -14.75
CA HIS A 34 -5.07 -4.66 -15.09
C HIS A 34 -3.63 -4.79 -14.54
N LEU A 35 -3.39 -4.22 -13.36
CA LEU A 35 -2.14 -4.42 -12.64
C LEU A 35 -1.90 -5.94 -12.52
N PRO A 36 -0.84 -6.48 -13.15
CA PRO A 36 -0.61 -7.91 -13.14
C PRO A 36 -0.20 -8.38 -11.74
N ASP A 37 -0.31 -9.68 -11.50
CA ASP A 37 0.25 -10.35 -10.32
C ASP A 37 1.78 -10.25 -10.36
N HIS A 38 2.29 -9.10 -9.93
CA HIS A 38 3.70 -8.77 -9.99
C HIS A 38 4.40 -9.39 -8.77
N PRO A 39 5.52 -10.12 -8.92
CA PRO A 39 6.18 -10.81 -7.80
C PRO A 39 6.54 -9.92 -6.60
N LEU A 40 6.75 -8.62 -6.80
CA LEU A 40 7.01 -7.65 -5.71
C LEU A 40 5.75 -7.28 -4.90
N LEU A 41 4.57 -7.54 -5.43
CA LEU A 41 3.28 -7.30 -4.77
C LEU A 41 2.71 -8.58 -4.15
N SER A 42 3.47 -9.68 -4.16
CA SER A 42 3.10 -10.88 -3.40
C SER A 42 3.16 -10.57 -1.90
N ILE A 43 2.31 -11.23 -1.12
CA ILE A 43 2.26 -11.06 0.34
C ILE A 43 3.63 -11.34 0.97
N GLU A 44 4.34 -12.36 0.49
CA GLU A 44 5.68 -12.72 0.98
C GLU A 44 6.72 -11.65 0.66
N ALA A 45 6.65 -11.03 -0.53
CA ALA A 45 7.54 -9.94 -0.91
C ALA A 45 7.27 -8.69 -0.07
N LEU A 46 6.01 -8.39 0.21
CA LEU A 46 5.59 -7.28 1.07
C LEU A 46 6.01 -7.49 2.53
N ALA A 47 5.87 -8.72 3.06
CA ALA A 47 6.32 -9.06 4.41
C ALA A 47 7.84 -8.86 4.56
N ARG A 48 8.63 -9.36 3.60
CA ARG A 48 10.09 -9.16 3.58
C ARG A 48 10.49 -7.70 3.46
N LEU A 49 9.77 -6.92 2.65
CA LEU A 49 9.99 -5.48 2.56
C LEU A 49 9.75 -4.85 3.94
N GLY A 50 8.61 -5.13 4.56
CA GLY A 50 8.27 -4.67 5.90
C GLY A 50 9.36 -4.95 6.93
N GLU A 51 9.84 -6.19 7.00
CA GLU A 51 10.94 -6.60 7.89
C GLU A 51 12.27 -5.87 7.61
N SER A 52 12.51 -5.50 6.36
CA SER A 52 13.75 -4.81 5.96
C SER A 52 13.74 -3.30 6.20
N LEU A 53 12.56 -2.70 6.44
CA LEU A 53 12.44 -1.27 6.65
C LEU A 53 12.98 -0.88 8.03
N PRO A 54 13.77 0.21 8.14
CA PRO A 54 14.17 0.72 9.44
C PRO A 54 12.92 1.19 10.20
N ALA A 55 12.88 0.99 11.51
CA ALA A 55 11.73 1.35 12.35
C ALA A 55 11.34 2.83 12.21
N SER A 56 12.30 3.72 11.90
CA SER A 56 12.05 5.15 11.65
C SER A 56 11.30 5.45 10.36
N ALA A 57 11.20 4.49 9.44
CA ALA A 57 10.46 4.60 8.17
C ALA A 57 9.10 3.90 8.21
N VAL A 58 8.69 3.38 9.37
CA VAL A 58 7.44 2.64 9.54
C VAL A 58 6.54 3.46 10.45
N GLU A 59 5.51 4.08 9.88
CA GLU A 59 4.48 4.78 10.63
C GLU A 59 3.35 3.81 10.97
N TYR A 60 3.18 3.52 12.26
CA TYR A 60 2.02 2.79 12.73
C TYR A 60 0.84 3.76 12.89
N ASN A 61 -0.23 3.55 12.11
CA ASN A 61 -1.48 4.27 12.28
C ASN A 61 -2.50 3.39 13.02
N PRO A 62 -2.64 3.53 14.35
CA PRO A 62 -3.58 2.74 15.15
C PRO A 62 -5.06 2.96 14.80
N GLY A 63 -5.41 4.00 14.05
CA GLY A 63 -6.78 4.26 13.57
C GLY A 63 -7.81 4.67 14.64
N ASP A 64 -7.65 4.20 15.89
CA ASP A 64 -8.52 4.45 17.04
C ASP A 64 -7.76 5.21 18.14
N LEU A 65 -7.29 6.41 17.80
CA LEU A 65 -6.68 7.32 18.78
C LEU A 65 -7.69 8.36 19.26
N PRO A 66 -7.76 8.63 20.57
CA PRO A 66 -8.55 9.74 21.09
C PRO A 66 -8.11 11.07 20.48
N VAL A 67 -9.08 11.91 20.13
CA VAL A 67 -8.81 13.28 19.69
C VAL A 67 -8.07 14.03 20.80
N GLY A 68 -6.86 14.53 20.50
CA GLY A 68 -6.03 15.29 21.45
C GLY A 68 -5.01 14.47 22.24
N ILE A 69 -4.80 13.18 21.92
CA ILE A 69 -3.68 12.42 22.48
C ILE A 69 -2.34 13.08 22.14
N ARG A 70 -1.42 13.14 23.11
CA ARG A 70 -0.08 13.69 22.87
C ARG A 70 0.78 12.63 22.15
N PRO A 71 1.71 13.02 21.25
CA PRO A 71 2.53 12.06 20.51
C PRO A 71 3.27 11.05 21.39
N GLU A 72 3.71 11.47 22.58
CA GLU A 72 4.37 10.61 23.58
C GLU A 72 3.46 9.56 24.23
N ASP A 73 2.14 9.73 24.16
CA ASP A 73 1.15 8.82 24.75
C ASP A 73 0.57 7.85 23.70
N ILE A 74 0.98 7.95 22.42
CA ILE A 74 0.56 7.01 21.37
C ILE A 74 1.19 5.64 21.67
N PRO A 75 0.37 4.59 21.89
CA PRO A 75 0.89 3.27 22.17
C PRO A 75 1.73 2.77 20.98
N ALA A 76 3.00 2.46 21.22
CA ALA A 76 3.78 1.70 20.26
C ALA A 76 3.20 0.27 20.19
N ASN A 77 2.89 -0.21 18.99
CA ASN A 77 2.31 -1.54 18.80
C ASN A 77 3.20 -2.69 19.31
N GLY A 78 4.50 -2.45 19.54
CA GLY A 78 5.45 -3.42 20.09
C GLY A 78 5.67 -4.65 19.19
N LEU A 79 5.08 -4.67 18.00
CA LEU A 79 5.07 -5.77 17.06
C LEU A 79 6.12 -5.50 15.98
N SER A 80 7.05 -6.44 15.79
CA SER A 80 7.83 -6.48 14.55
C SER A 80 6.86 -6.79 13.40
N ILE A 81 7.03 -6.11 12.26
CA ILE A 81 6.13 -6.17 11.09
C ILE A 81 5.85 -7.61 10.60
N GLY A 82 6.75 -8.56 10.88
CA GLY A 82 6.59 -9.97 10.53
C GLY A 82 5.65 -10.82 11.41
N HIS A 83 4.97 -10.28 12.44
CA HIS A 83 4.18 -11.13 13.35
C HIS A 83 2.76 -11.48 12.84
N ASP A 84 2.18 -10.70 11.92
CA ASP A 84 0.77 -10.85 11.49
C ASP A 84 0.63 -11.26 10.00
N VAL A 85 1.52 -12.13 9.51
CA VAL A 85 1.39 -12.75 8.18
C VAL A 85 1.36 -14.27 8.32
N THR A 86 0.26 -14.79 8.86
CA THR A 86 -0.07 -16.24 8.83
C THR A 86 -1.43 -16.39 8.15
N PRO A 87 -1.65 -17.44 7.33
CA PRO A 87 -2.83 -17.57 6.48
C PRO A 87 -4.14 -17.79 7.23
#